data_AF-A0A0V0IFY9-F1
#
_entry.id   AF-A0A0V0IFY9-F1
#
_cell.length_a   1.000
_cell.length_b   1.000
_cell.length_c   1.000
_cell.angle_alpha   90.00
_cell.angle_beta   90.00
_cell.angle_gamma   90.00
#
_symmetry.space_group_name_H-M   'P 1'
#
loop_
_entity.id
_entity.type
_entity.pdbx_description
1 polymer ?
#
loop_
_entity_poly.entity_id
_entity_poly.type
_entity_poly.pdbx_seq_one_letter_code
_entity_poly.pdbx_strand_id
1 'polypeptide(L)'
;MTWSTVETTQTSPAPRFDHTAALHADRYLLILGGCSHSIFFNDLHVLDLETMEWSQPQLQGDLVSPRAGHAGVTIGDNWYIVGGGDNKSGVPETLMLNMSKLVVSALATVKGRDPLASEGLSVSSASLDGENFLVAFGGYNGKYNNEVYVMRPKPRDVLHPKILQSPAAEAAAASVRAAYALTKPEKLDLSEREDTSFKEVHVDSTQQNLLAEISALGEQKKVLESSLADVRAENVDLRNKIEDVNTTHADLSKELQSVQGQLISERSRCAKLEAQIAELKKMLESMQSIEEEVQALRKEKSEFERNMERVSSVQKQGSGGAWKWITG
;
A
#
# COMPACT_ATOMS: atom_id res chain seq x y z
N MET A 1 -3.59 -29.60 7.96
CA MET A 1 -2.96 -28.27 7.79
C MET A 1 -3.58 -27.35 8.82
N THR A 2 -2.78 -26.68 9.65
CA THR A 2 -3.24 -25.81 10.74
C THR A 2 -2.46 -24.50 10.71
N TRP A 3 -3.13 -23.39 11.00
CA TRP A 3 -2.49 -22.10 11.21
C TRP A 3 -2.04 -21.97 12.66
N SER A 4 -0.87 -21.38 12.90
CA SER A 4 -0.35 -21.08 14.23
C SER A 4 0.32 -19.71 14.22
N THR A 5 0.24 -19.02 15.36
CA THR A 5 0.97 -17.77 15.58
C THR A 5 2.45 -18.07 15.83
N VAL A 6 3.33 -17.23 15.32
CA VAL A 6 4.77 -17.31 15.53
C VAL A 6 5.20 -16.05 16.27
N GLU A 7 6.05 -16.21 17.28
CA GLU A 7 6.65 -15.08 17.99
C GLU A 7 7.82 -14.52 17.16
N THR A 8 7.83 -13.21 16.96
CA THR A 8 8.91 -12.49 16.27
C THR A 8 9.45 -11.39 17.16
N THR A 9 10.71 -11.02 16.98
CA THR A 9 11.39 -9.99 17.79
C THR A 9 11.80 -8.79 16.93
N GLN A 10 12.41 -7.78 17.57
CA GLN A 10 12.74 -6.47 16.97
C GLN A 10 11.50 -5.67 16.54
N THR A 11 11.72 -4.57 15.82
CA THR A 11 10.64 -3.68 15.37
C THR A 11 9.95 -4.27 14.15
N SER A 12 8.76 -4.85 14.37
CA SER A 12 7.90 -5.35 13.29
C SER A 12 7.30 -4.20 12.45
N PRO A 13 6.90 -4.45 11.20
CA PRO A 13 6.13 -3.49 10.42
C PRO A 13 4.85 -3.06 11.15
N ALA A 14 4.44 -1.81 10.95
CA ALA A 14 3.12 -1.35 11.38
C ALA A 14 1.99 -2.22 10.77
N PRO A 15 0.88 -2.45 11.49
CA PRO A 15 -0.28 -3.17 10.97
C PRO A 15 -0.77 -2.56 9.65
N ARG A 16 -0.90 -3.41 8.62
CA ARG A 16 -1.14 -2.99 7.24
C ARG A 16 -1.93 -4.04 6.45
N PHE A 17 -2.64 -3.60 5.41
CA PHE A 17 -3.27 -4.46 4.41
C PHE A 17 -2.79 -4.09 3.00
N ASP A 18 -3.13 -4.91 2.00
CA ASP A 18 -2.78 -4.72 0.59
C ASP A 18 -1.27 -4.49 0.33
N HIS A 19 -0.44 -5.13 1.14
CA HIS A 19 1.00 -5.24 0.94
C HIS A 19 1.33 -6.45 0.05
N THR A 20 2.54 -6.49 -0.48
CA THR A 20 3.07 -7.70 -1.13
C THR A 20 4.18 -8.32 -0.31
N ALA A 21 4.30 -9.64 -0.38
CA ALA A 21 5.34 -10.39 0.28
C ALA A 21 6.13 -11.25 -0.73
N ALA A 22 7.41 -11.48 -0.46
CA ALA A 22 8.24 -12.42 -1.21
C ALA A 22 9.19 -13.18 -0.29
N LEU A 23 9.45 -14.44 -0.61
CA LEU A 23 10.46 -15.25 0.06
C LEU A 23 11.73 -15.23 -0.77
N HIS A 24 12.86 -14.93 -0.14
CA HIS A 24 14.19 -14.97 -0.75
C HIS A 24 15.09 -15.99 -0.06
N ALA A 25 15.76 -16.82 -0.85
CA ALA A 25 16.74 -17.81 -0.41
C ALA A 25 16.22 -18.73 0.73
N ASP A 26 14.92 -19.02 0.73
CA ASP A 26 14.22 -19.83 1.74
C ASP A 26 14.40 -19.38 3.20
N ARG A 27 14.86 -18.15 3.41
CA ARG A 27 15.21 -17.61 4.73
C ARG A 27 14.63 -16.25 5.00
N TYR A 28 14.56 -15.38 4.00
CA TYR A 28 14.16 -13.99 4.22
C TYR A 28 12.76 -13.75 3.69
N LEU A 29 11.82 -13.41 4.57
CA LEU A 29 10.50 -12.93 4.19
C LEU A 29 10.55 -11.41 4.06
N LEU A 30 10.34 -10.92 2.84
CA LEU A 30 10.31 -9.50 2.52
C LEU A 30 8.87 -9.03 2.45
N ILE A 31 8.57 -7.88 3.05
CA ILE A 31 7.27 -7.19 3.01
C ILE A 31 7.49 -5.79 2.46
N LEU A 32 6.78 -5.43 1.38
CA LEU A 32 6.87 -4.10 0.77
C LEU A 32 5.51 -3.42 0.71
N GLY A 33 5.47 -2.17 1.17
CA GLY A 33 4.34 -1.27 1.01
C GLY A 33 3.09 -1.70 1.79
N GLY A 34 1.92 -1.48 1.19
CA GLY A 34 0.62 -1.64 1.82
C GLY A 34 0.15 -0.34 2.48
N CYS A 35 -0.99 -0.39 3.16
CA CYS A 35 -1.54 0.78 3.82
C CYS A 35 -2.16 0.48 5.18
N SER A 36 -2.29 1.53 5.99
CA SER A 36 -3.02 1.55 7.24
C SER A 36 -3.83 2.83 7.31
N HIS A 37 -5.15 2.72 7.31
CA HIS A 37 -6.07 3.86 7.26
C HIS A 37 -5.77 4.77 6.05
N SER A 38 -5.23 5.97 6.29
CA SER A 38 -4.88 6.97 5.28
C SER A 38 -3.38 7.02 4.96
N ILE A 39 -2.57 6.13 5.56
CA ILE A 39 -1.12 6.08 5.37
C ILE A 39 -0.79 4.94 4.41
N PHE A 40 -0.16 5.29 3.29
CA PHE A 40 0.42 4.36 2.35
C PHE A 40 1.91 4.23 2.62
N PHE A 41 2.41 3.01 2.63
CA PHE A 41 3.80 2.72 2.93
C PHE A 41 4.59 2.46 1.64
N ASN A 42 5.87 2.79 1.68
CA ASN A 42 6.88 2.42 0.68
C ASN A 42 8.09 1.74 1.34
N ASP A 43 7.97 1.36 2.60
CA ASP A 43 9.04 0.72 3.36
C ASP A 43 9.18 -0.76 2.98
N LEU A 44 10.42 -1.25 3.08
CA LEU A 44 10.75 -2.66 3.02
C LEU A 44 11.04 -3.16 4.43
N HIS A 45 10.34 -4.20 4.85
CA HIS A 45 10.65 -4.97 6.05
C HIS A 45 11.14 -6.36 5.67
N VAL A 46 12.11 -6.88 6.43
CA VAL A 46 12.67 -8.21 6.22
C VAL A 46 12.64 -8.98 7.54
N LEU A 47 11.97 -10.12 7.55
CA LEU A 47 12.01 -11.10 8.63
C LEU A 47 13.00 -12.19 8.27
N ASP A 48 14.02 -12.40 9.09
CA ASP A 48 14.87 -13.58 9.01
C ASP A 48 14.14 -14.75 9.66
N LEU A 49 13.78 -15.77 8.88
CA LEU A 49 13.00 -16.93 9.33
C LEU A 49 13.80 -17.90 10.20
N GLU A 50 15.14 -17.80 10.21
CA GLU A 50 15.97 -18.61 11.13
C GLU A 50 15.98 -18.01 12.54
N THR A 51 16.08 -16.68 12.64
CA THR A 51 16.20 -15.98 13.93
C THR A 51 14.87 -15.40 14.43
N MET A 52 13.86 -15.32 13.55
CA MET A 52 12.58 -14.65 13.75
C MET A 52 12.71 -13.16 14.11
N GLU A 53 13.77 -12.50 13.64
CA GLU A 53 14.03 -11.08 13.90
C GLU A 53 13.64 -10.21 12.70
N TRP A 54 12.92 -9.12 12.97
CA TRP A 54 12.61 -8.10 11.97
C TRP A 54 13.75 -7.11 11.77
N SER A 55 13.89 -6.63 10.53
CA SER A 55 14.77 -5.53 10.16
C SER A 55 14.14 -4.66 9.08
N GLN A 56 14.56 -3.40 9.03
CA GLN A 56 14.11 -2.43 8.01
C GLN A 56 15.33 -1.91 7.24
N PRO A 57 15.84 -2.67 6.25
CA PRO A 57 17.02 -2.26 5.52
C PRO A 57 16.71 -1.09 4.57
N GLN A 58 17.72 -0.25 4.34
CA GLN A 58 17.61 0.86 3.40
C GLN A 58 17.68 0.35 1.96
N LEU A 59 16.64 0.63 1.17
CA LEU A 59 16.63 0.37 -0.27
C LEU A 59 17.59 1.31 -0.99
N GLN A 60 18.33 0.77 -1.95
CA GLN A 60 19.19 1.53 -2.87
C GLN A 60 18.55 1.63 -4.25
N GLY A 61 18.93 2.65 -5.03
CA GLY A 61 18.46 2.82 -6.41
C GLY A 61 17.30 3.80 -6.51
N ASP A 62 16.32 3.46 -7.35
CA ASP A 62 15.19 4.35 -7.63
C ASP A 62 14.25 4.51 -6.43
N LEU A 63 13.62 5.67 -6.32
CA LEU A 63 12.66 5.95 -5.25
C LEU A 63 11.40 5.11 -5.42
N VAL A 64 10.97 4.46 -4.34
CA VAL A 64 9.72 3.71 -4.32
C VAL A 64 8.59 4.64 -3.89
N SER A 65 7.62 4.84 -4.77
CA SER A 65 6.38 5.55 -4.42
C SER A 65 5.56 4.74 -3.41
N PRO A 66 4.95 5.39 -2.39
CA PRO A 66 3.96 4.75 -1.51
C PRO A 66 2.87 4.06 -2.32
N ARG A 67 2.54 2.82 -1.94
CA ARG A 67 1.61 1.99 -2.69
C ARG A 67 0.92 0.95 -1.83
N ALA A 68 -0.35 0.72 -2.12
CA ALA A 68 -1.10 -0.45 -1.67
C ALA A 68 -1.82 -1.08 -2.87
N GLY A 69 -2.14 -2.36 -2.77
CA GLY A 69 -2.90 -3.10 -3.78
C GLY A 69 -2.07 -3.48 -5.01
N HIS A 70 -0.75 -3.35 -4.93
CA HIS A 70 0.18 -3.86 -5.93
C HIS A 70 0.27 -5.39 -5.86
N ALA A 71 0.74 -6.00 -6.94
CA ALA A 71 1.08 -7.41 -6.96
C ALA A 71 2.59 -7.59 -7.17
N GLY A 72 3.11 -8.70 -6.65
CA GLY A 72 4.52 -9.04 -6.75
C GLY A 72 4.75 -10.47 -7.20
N VAL A 73 5.77 -10.71 -8.02
CA VAL A 73 6.22 -12.06 -8.39
C VAL A 73 7.74 -12.13 -8.47
N THR A 74 8.31 -13.26 -8.05
CA THR A 74 9.76 -13.49 -8.06
C THR A 74 10.19 -14.27 -9.30
N ILE A 75 11.33 -13.86 -9.88
CA ILE A 75 12.05 -14.61 -10.93
C ILE A 75 13.54 -14.55 -10.59
N GLY A 76 14.10 -15.67 -10.13
CA GLY A 76 15.44 -15.71 -9.55
C GLY A 76 15.56 -14.79 -8.34
N ASP A 77 16.63 -13.99 -8.28
CA ASP A 77 16.88 -13.03 -7.18
C ASP A 77 16.09 -11.72 -7.32
N ASN A 78 15.27 -11.58 -8.36
CA ASN A 78 14.54 -10.34 -8.63
C ASN A 78 13.06 -10.49 -8.29
N TRP A 79 12.55 -9.52 -7.55
CA TRP A 79 11.14 -9.37 -7.24
C TRP A 79 10.54 -8.25 -8.08
N TYR A 80 9.58 -8.60 -8.93
CA TYR A 80 8.88 -7.68 -9.82
C TYR A 80 7.58 -7.26 -9.17
N ILE A 81 7.34 -5.96 -9.07
CA ILE A 81 6.17 -5.38 -8.40
C ILE A 81 5.44 -4.46 -9.39
N VAL A 82 4.14 -4.68 -9.57
CA VAL A 82 3.32 -4.00 -10.58
C VAL A 82 2.11 -3.35 -9.91
N GLY A 83 1.82 -2.12 -10.34
CA GLY A 83 0.66 -1.34 -9.94
C GLY A 83 0.66 -0.93 -8.48
N GLY A 84 -0.53 -1.03 -7.89
CA GLY A 84 -0.89 -0.40 -6.64
C GLY A 84 -1.21 1.08 -6.82
N GLY A 85 -1.42 1.78 -5.71
CA GLY A 85 -1.90 3.15 -5.72
C GLY A 85 -1.94 3.77 -4.33
N ASP A 86 -2.32 5.04 -4.34
CA ASP A 86 -2.98 5.66 -3.21
C ASP A 86 -4.46 5.93 -3.55
N ASN A 87 -5.22 6.46 -2.57
CA ASN A 87 -6.62 6.82 -2.76
C ASN A 87 -6.88 7.87 -3.87
N LYS A 88 -5.85 8.48 -4.47
CA LYS A 88 -5.97 9.52 -5.50
C LYS A 88 -5.55 9.02 -6.88
N SER A 89 -4.50 8.20 -6.96
CA SER A 89 -3.90 7.76 -8.21
C SER A 89 -3.18 6.43 -8.09
N GLY A 90 -3.29 5.61 -9.13
CA GLY A 90 -2.48 4.41 -9.28
C GLY A 90 -1.02 4.74 -9.56
N VAL A 91 -0.13 3.84 -9.15
CA VAL A 91 1.31 3.99 -9.35
C VAL A 91 1.70 3.49 -10.75
N PRO A 92 2.31 4.34 -11.60
CA PRO A 92 2.61 3.99 -12.99
C PRO A 92 3.88 3.14 -13.15
N GLU A 93 4.71 3.05 -12.12
CA GLU A 93 6.00 2.36 -12.20
C GLU A 93 5.88 0.86 -11.88
N THR A 94 6.38 0.04 -12.79
CA THR A 94 6.72 -1.36 -12.51
C THR A 94 8.13 -1.42 -11.95
N LEU A 95 8.26 -1.92 -10.73
CA LEU A 95 9.53 -2.02 -10.02
C LEU A 95 10.15 -3.40 -10.17
N MET A 96 11.48 -3.44 -10.12
CA MET A 96 12.26 -4.65 -9.92
C MET A 96 13.22 -4.44 -8.75
N LEU A 97 13.02 -5.18 -7.67
CA LEU A 97 13.90 -5.21 -6.51
C LEU A 97 14.80 -6.45 -6.61
N ASN A 98 16.11 -6.25 -6.71
CA ASN A 98 17.06 -7.34 -6.50
C ASN A 98 17.16 -7.64 -5.00
N MET A 99 16.65 -8.80 -4.56
CA MET A 99 16.48 -9.13 -3.15
C MET A 99 17.82 -9.36 -2.43
N SER A 100 18.84 -9.86 -3.14
CA SER A 100 20.16 -10.09 -2.55
C SER A 100 20.96 -8.80 -2.35
N LYS A 101 20.79 -7.81 -3.22
CA LYS A 101 21.52 -6.53 -3.19
C LYS A 101 20.71 -5.39 -2.58
N LEU A 102 19.40 -5.58 -2.40
CA LEU A 102 18.44 -4.56 -1.99
C LEU A 102 18.47 -3.30 -2.87
N VAL A 103 18.63 -3.51 -4.17
CA VAL A 103 18.64 -2.45 -5.20
C VAL A 103 17.34 -2.49 -5.99
N VAL A 104 16.62 -1.38 -5.99
CA VAL A 104 15.40 -1.16 -6.78
C VAL A 104 15.74 -0.50 -8.11
N SER A 105 15.01 -0.90 -9.16
CA SER A 105 15.02 -0.22 -10.45
C SER A 105 13.60 -0.15 -11.04
N ALA A 106 13.20 1.01 -11.55
CA ALA A 106 11.96 1.16 -12.32
C ALA A 106 12.18 0.60 -13.73
N LEU A 107 11.45 -0.46 -14.09
CA LEU A 107 11.60 -1.14 -15.37
C LEU A 107 10.73 -0.55 -16.48
N ALA A 108 9.54 -0.09 -16.11
CA ALA A 108 8.57 0.49 -17.02
C ALA A 108 7.74 1.52 -16.28
N THR A 109 7.29 2.55 -17.01
CA THR A 109 6.40 3.58 -16.50
C THR A 109 5.27 3.77 -17.50
N VAL A 110 4.04 3.54 -17.05
CA VAL A 110 2.83 3.78 -17.84
C VAL A 110 2.34 5.22 -17.67
N LYS A 111 1.42 5.70 -18.52
CA LYS A 111 0.93 7.10 -18.48
C LYS A 111 -0.57 7.15 -18.27
N GLY A 112 -1.03 8.19 -17.57
CA GLY A 112 -2.45 8.43 -17.35
C GLY A 112 -3.11 7.35 -16.48
N ARG A 113 -4.40 7.09 -16.72
CA ARG A 113 -5.15 6.00 -16.05
C ARG A 113 -4.94 4.67 -16.76
N ASP A 114 -3.68 4.25 -16.86
CA ASP A 114 -3.33 2.97 -17.46
C ASP A 114 -3.76 1.81 -16.54
N PRO A 115 -4.30 0.70 -17.08
CA PRO A 115 -4.71 -0.44 -16.28
C PRO A 115 -3.62 -1.11 -15.45
N LEU A 116 -2.33 -0.98 -15.81
CA LEU A 116 -1.23 -1.46 -14.99
C LEU A 116 -0.95 -0.57 -13.78
N ALA A 117 -1.45 0.67 -13.78
CA ALA A 117 -1.48 1.58 -12.64
C ALA A 117 -2.81 1.40 -11.89
N SER A 118 -3.06 0.17 -11.41
CA SER A 118 -4.29 -0.18 -10.72
C SER A 118 -4.02 -0.93 -9.42
N GLU A 119 -4.99 -0.84 -8.50
CA GLU A 119 -5.01 -1.61 -7.26
C GLU A 119 -5.73 -2.94 -7.49
N GLY A 120 -5.34 -3.97 -6.74
CA GLY A 120 -5.99 -5.29 -6.77
C GLY A 120 -5.73 -6.08 -8.05
N LEU A 121 -4.70 -5.73 -8.82
CA LEU A 121 -4.26 -6.54 -9.95
C LEU A 121 -3.58 -7.82 -9.46
N SER A 122 -3.50 -8.81 -10.34
CA SER A 122 -2.75 -10.06 -10.11
C SER A 122 -1.58 -10.14 -11.09
N VAL A 123 -0.45 -10.68 -10.64
CA VAL A 123 0.72 -10.96 -11.49
C VAL A 123 1.18 -12.39 -11.28
N SER A 124 1.56 -13.05 -12.36
CA SER A 124 2.15 -14.39 -12.35
C SER A 124 3.35 -14.44 -13.28
N SER A 125 4.31 -15.33 -12.98
CA SER A 125 5.43 -15.61 -13.87
C SER A 125 5.10 -16.85 -14.72
N ALA A 126 5.54 -16.82 -15.97
CA ALA A 126 5.45 -17.95 -16.89
C ALA A 126 6.77 -18.13 -17.60
N SER A 127 7.23 -19.36 -17.76
CA SER A 127 8.43 -19.69 -18.53
C SER A 127 7.99 -20.41 -19.81
N LEU A 128 8.32 -19.84 -20.97
CA LEU A 128 8.02 -20.42 -22.28
C LEU A 128 9.30 -20.37 -23.12
N ASP A 129 9.70 -21.52 -23.69
CA ASP A 129 10.89 -21.65 -24.55
C ASP A 129 12.19 -21.12 -23.91
N GLY A 130 12.32 -21.26 -22.59
CA GLY A 130 13.49 -20.79 -21.84
C GLY A 130 13.49 -19.28 -21.53
N GLU A 131 12.47 -18.55 -21.98
CA GLU A 131 12.26 -17.14 -21.61
C GLU A 131 11.24 -17.02 -20.49
N ASN A 132 11.48 -16.08 -19.57
CA ASN A 132 10.53 -15.76 -18.51
C ASN A 132 9.66 -14.57 -18.92
N PHE A 133 8.38 -14.63 -18.55
CA PHE A 133 7.37 -13.63 -18.80
C PHE A 133 6.65 -13.30 -17.50
N LEU A 134 6.27 -12.04 -17.36
CA LEU A 134 5.34 -11.57 -16.36
C LEU A 134 3.98 -11.42 -17.04
N VAL A 135 2.95 -11.99 -16.45
CA VAL A 135 1.57 -11.89 -16.91
C VAL A 135 0.78 -11.19 -15.84
N ALA A 136 0.18 -10.04 -16.17
CA ALA A 136 -0.68 -9.29 -15.27
C ALA A 136 -2.14 -9.34 -15.76
N PHE A 137 -3.07 -9.42 -14.83
CA PHE A 137 -4.51 -9.46 -15.10
C PHE A 137 -5.31 -8.80 -13.99
N GLY A 138 -6.39 -8.13 -14.35
CA GLY A 138 -7.35 -7.57 -13.40
C GLY A 138 -7.01 -6.15 -12.98
N GLY A 139 -7.50 -5.79 -11.79
CA GLY A 139 -7.26 -4.49 -11.17
C GLY A 139 -8.35 -3.46 -11.40
N TYR A 140 -8.29 -2.40 -10.59
CA TYR A 140 -9.22 -1.26 -10.61
C TYR A 140 -8.48 0.07 -10.43
N ASN A 141 -8.75 1.03 -11.32
CA ASN A 141 -8.25 2.42 -11.24
C ASN A 141 -9.35 3.45 -11.56
N GLY A 142 -10.60 3.11 -11.17
CA GLY A 142 -11.82 3.80 -11.57
C GLY A 142 -12.60 3.04 -12.66
N LYS A 143 -11.98 2.05 -13.31
CA LYS A 143 -12.64 1.09 -14.19
C LYS A 143 -12.04 -0.29 -13.92
N TYR A 144 -12.89 -1.33 -13.88
CA TYR A 144 -12.42 -2.71 -13.83
C TYR A 144 -11.74 -3.09 -15.15
N ASN A 145 -10.61 -3.77 -15.05
CA ASN A 145 -9.89 -4.27 -16.21
C ASN A 145 -9.93 -5.81 -16.27
N ASN A 146 -10.07 -6.35 -17.47
CA ASN A 146 -10.06 -7.78 -17.77
C ASN A 146 -9.12 -8.12 -18.94
N GLU A 147 -8.22 -7.20 -19.29
CA GLU A 147 -7.18 -7.41 -20.28
C GLU A 147 -6.00 -8.16 -19.65
N VAL A 148 -5.24 -8.86 -20.50
CA VAL A 148 -4.05 -9.59 -20.09
C VAL A 148 -2.85 -8.83 -20.60
N TYR A 149 -1.98 -8.41 -19.69
CA TYR A 149 -0.73 -7.72 -20.02
C TYR A 149 0.44 -8.69 -19.87
N VAL A 150 1.35 -8.66 -20.83
CA VAL A 150 2.55 -9.50 -20.81
C VAL A 150 3.80 -8.63 -20.93
N MET A 151 4.74 -8.84 -20.02
CA MET A 151 6.04 -8.18 -20.04
C MET A 151 7.14 -9.24 -20.07
N ARG A 152 8.13 -9.06 -20.96
CA ARG A 152 9.37 -9.84 -20.95
C ARG A 152 10.43 -9.07 -20.16
N PRO A 153 10.86 -9.55 -18.98
CA PRO A 153 12.01 -8.98 -18.28
C PRO A 153 13.25 -9.14 -19.16
N LYS A 154 14.00 -8.05 -19.39
CA LYS A 154 15.23 -8.12 -20.17
C LYS A 154 16.21 -9.08 -19.47
N PRO A 155 16.78 -10.09 -20.18
CA PRO A 155 17.93 -10.82 -19.67
C PRO A 155 19.06 -9.81 -19.43
N ARG A 156 19.62 -9.75 -18.22
CA ARG A 156 20.89 -9.05 -18.06
C ARG A 156 21.98 -9.97 -18.60
N ASP A 157 22.68 -9.50 -19.63
CA ASP A 157 23.98 -10.06 -20.03
C ASP A 157 24.88 -10.11 -18.79
N VAL A 158 25.35 -11.31 -18.46
CA VAL A 158 26.27 -11.57 -17.33
C VAL A 158 27.70 -11.08 -17.66
N LEU A 159 27.88 -10.40 -18.80
CA LEU A 159 29.15 -9.85 -19.23
C LEU A 159 29.04 -8.32 -19.26
N HIS A 160 29.95 -7.68 -18.53
CA HIS A 160 30.16 -6.23 -18.35
C HIS A 160 29.46 -5.61 -17.13
N PRO A 161 30.14 -5.57 -15.96
CA PRO A 161 29.76 -4.64 -14.92
C PRO A 161 29.76 -3.21 -15.50
N LYS A 162 28.64 -2.50 -15.33
CA LYS A 162 28.52 -1.08 -15.66
C LYS A 162 29.49 -0.29 -14.78
N ILE A 163 30.70 -0.07 -15.27
CA ILE A 163 31.59 0.96 -14.75
C ILE A 163 30.97 2.29 -15.17
N LEU A 164 30.34 2.96 -14.20
CA LEU A 164 30.09 4.40 -14.09
C LEU A 164 30.12 5.18 -15.43
N GLN A 165 29.01 5.18 -16.16
CA GLN A 165 28.76 6.21 -17.17
C GLN A 165 28.33 7.50 -16.46
N SER A 166 29.32 8.28 -16.01
CA SER A 166 29.11 9.70 -15.72
C SER A 166 29.37 10.52 -17.00
N PRO A 167 28.71 11.68 -17.19
CA PRO A 167 28.97 12.57 -18.32
C PRO A 167 30.46 12.97 -18.46
N ALA A 168 31.20 12.98 -17.34
CA ALA A 168 32.64 13.23 -17.33
C ALA A 168 33.46 12.10 -17.97
N ALA A 169 33.06 10.84 -17.78
CA ALA A 169 33.72 9.69 -18.41
C ALA A 169 33.47 9.64 -19.92
N GLU A 170 32.27 10.06 -20.35
CA GLU A 170 31.91 10.15 -21.77
C GLU A 170 32.68 11.28 -22.48
N ALA A 171 32.86 12.43 -21.82
CA ALA A 171 33.70 13.52 -22.32
C ALA A 171 35.19 13.11 -22.44
N ALA A 172 35.71 12.34 -21.48
CA ALA A 172 37.07 11.80 -21.55
C ALA A 172 37.23 10.78 -22.70
N ALA A 173 36.26 9.88 -22.89
CA ALA A 173 36.27 8.92 -23.99
C ALA A 173 36.15 9.59 -25.37
N ALA A 174 35.35 10.66 -25.49
CA ALA A 174 35.26 11.47 -26.69
C ALA A 174 36.58 12.20 -26.99
N SER A 175 37.25 12.70 -25.96
CA SER A 175 38.56 13.37 -26.08
C SER A 175 39.64 12.40 -26.56
N VAL A 176 39.64 11.16 -26.06
CA VAL A 176 40.56 10.11 -26.50
C VAL A 176 40.26 9.68 -27.94
N ARG A 177 38.98 9.57 -28.35
CA ARG A 177 38.60 9.31 -29.75
C ARG A 177 39.04 10.43 -30.70
N ALA A 178 38.91 11.68 -30.30
CA ALA A 178 39.37 12.82 -31.08
C ALA A 178 40.90 12.84 -31.22
N ALA A 179 41.64 12.54 -30.14
CA ALA A 179 43.09 12.41 -30.18
C ALA A 179 43.54 11.25 -31.08
N TYR A 180 42.82 10.12 -31.09
CA TYR A 180 43.12 8.99 -31.97
C TYR A 180 42.80 9.31 -33.45
N ALA A 181 41.76 10.09 -33.72
CA ALA A 181 41.39 10.52 -35.08
C ALA A 181 42.44 11.46 -35.71
N LEU A 182 43.19 12.21 -34.90
CA LEU A 182 44.29 13.08 -35.35
C LEU A 182 45.59 12.32 -35.69
N THR A 183 45.67 11.01 -35.39
CA THR A 183 46.87 10.19 -35.66
C THR A 183 46.79 9.36 -36.95
N LYS A 184 45.72 9.50 -37.75
CA LYS A 184 45.66 8.94 -39.11
C LYS A 184 46.09 10.01 -40.12
N PRO A 185 47.17 9.83 -40.88
CA PRO A 185 47.54 10.75 -41.95
C PRO A 185 46.75 10.37 -43.20
N GLU A 186 45.64 11.06 -43.46
CA GLU A 186 45.04 11.12 -44.80
C GLU A 186 45.44 12.42 -45.50
N LYS A 187 46.08 12.24 -46.65
CA LYS A 187 46.60 13.25 -47.57
C LYS A 187 45.45 14.13 -48.08
N LEU A 188 45.53 15.45 -47.86
CA LEU A 188 44.72 16.45 -48.56
C LEU A 188 45.62 17.22 -49.51
N ASP A 189 45.44 17.00 -50.82
CA ASP A 189 46.01 17.82 -51.89
C ASP A 189 45.28 19.16 -51.96
N LEU A 190 46.06 20.24 -52.01
CA LEU A 190 45.62 21.62 -52.24
C LEU A 190 46.20 22.10 -53.57
N SER A 191 45.33 22.36 -54.53
CA SER A 191 45.54 23.16 -55.75
C SER A 191 44.14 23.52 -56.25
N GLU A 192 43.79 24.72 -56.70
CA GLU A 192 44.53 25.91 -57.10
C GLU A 192 43.53 27.07 -57.11
N ARG A 193 44.09 28.27 -57.07
CA ARG A 193 43.41 29.56 -57.00
C ARG A 193 43.36 30.12 -58.43
N GLU A 194 42.18 30.39 -58.97
CA GLU A 194 42.03 31.30 -60.11
C GLU A 194 40.88 32.29 -59.88
N ASP A 195 41.25 33.56 -59.98
CA ASP A 195 40.40 34.74 -59.93
C ASP A 195 39.68 34.94 -61.27
N THR A 196 38.36 35.18 -61.25
CA THR A 196 37.71 36.03 -62.27
C THR A 196 36.52 36.81 -61.69
N SER A 197 36.68 38.13 -61.66
CA SER A 197 35.71 39.18 -62.05
C SER A 197 34.37 39.35 -61.29
N PHE A 198 34.21 40.57 -60.78
CA PHE A 198 33.00 41.19 -60.21
C PHE A 198 31.85 41.34 -61.24
N LYS A 199 30.62 40.96 -60.84
CA LYS A 199 29.38 41.80 -60.86
C LYS A 199 28.14 41.02 -60.40
N GLU A 200 27.35 41.68 -59.54
CA GLU A 200 25.91 41.46 -59.25
C GLU A 200 25.46 40.13 -58.60
N VAL A 201 25.77 39.92 -57.32
CA VAL A 201 25.05 38.94 -56.48
C VAL A 201 24.91 39.47 -55.05
N HIS A 202 23.90 40.30 -54.73
CA HIS A 202 23.53 40.46 -53.31
C HIS A 202 22.16 41.03 -52.91
N VAL A 203 21.20 41.20 -53.83
CA VAL A 203 19.84 41.68 -53.44
C VAL A 203 18.80 40.55 -53.45
N ASP A 204 18.95 39.58 -54.35
CA ASP A 204 17.94 38.51 -54.53
C ASP A 204 18.05 37.41 -53.44
N SER A 205 19.27 37.08 -53.01
CA SER A 205 19.51 36.06 -51.96
C SER A 205 19.06 36.51 -50.57
N THR A 206 19.14 37.81 -50.28
CA THR A 206 18.70 38.40 -49.01
C THR A 206 17.17 38.51 -48.95
N GLN A 207 16.49 38.86 -50.06
CA GLN A 207 15.03 38.80 -50.14
C GLN A 207 14.50 37.37 -50.07
N GLN A 208 15.14 36.39 -50.71
CA GLN A 208 14.76 34.98 -50.62
C GLN A 208 14.95 34.42 -49.21
N ASN A 209 16.04 34.78 -48.51
CA ASN A 209 16.25 34.37 -47.11
C ASN A 209 15.20 34.95 -46.16
N LEU A 210 14.84 36.23 -46.31
CA LEU A 210 13.79 36.85 -45.48
C LEU A 210 12.41 36.25 -45.74
N LEU A 211 12.08 35.92 -46.99
CA LEU A 211 10.82 35.23 -47.32
C LEU A 211 10.78 33.81 -46.72
N ALA A 212 11.91 33.10 -46.73
CA ALA A 212 12.02 31.80 -46.07
C ALA A 212 11.83 31.91 -44.55
N GLU A 213 12.44 32.89 -43.89
CA GLU A 213 12.24 33.15 -42.45
C GLU A 213 10.79 33.52 -42.12
N ILE A 214 10.14 34.36 -42.93
CA ILE A 214 8.72 34.72 -42.74
C ILE A 214 7.82 33.48 -42.88
N SER A 215 8.11 32.59 -43.84
CA SER A 215 7.37 31.35 -44.02
C SER A 215 7.56 30.39 -42.83
N ALA A 216 8.78 30.29 -42.31
CA ALA A 216 9.11 29.47 -41.14
C ALA A 216 8.46 30.01 -39.87
N LEU A 217 8.47 31.33 -39.66
CA LEU A 217 7.77 32.00 -38.56
C LEU A 217 6.25 31.85 -38.68
N GLY A 218 5.70 31.86 -39.89
CA GLY A 218 4.29 31.59 -40.16
C GLY A 218 3.86 30.20 -39.74
N GLU A 219 4.67 29.18 -40.05
CA GLU A 219 4.40 27.80 -39.65
C GLU A 219 4.54 27.61 -38.14
N GLN A 220 5.58 28.20 -37.52
CA GLN A 220 5.73 28.20 -36.06
C GLN A 220 4.54 28.87 -35.36
N LYS A 221 4.06 30.00 -35.88
CA LYS A 221 2.87 30.68 -35.35
C LYS A 221 1.65 29.77 -35.42
N LYS A 222 1.44 29.06 -36.53
CA LYS A 222 0.31 28.14 -36.69
C LYS A 222 0.36 26.96 -35.72
N VAL A 223 1.55 26.41 -35.48
CA VAL A 223 1.77 25.35 -34.46
C VAL A 223 1.47 25.88 -33.06
N LEU A 224 1.93 27.09 -32.73
CA LEU A 224 1.65 27.72 -31.44
C LEU A 224 0.16 28.03 -31.26
N GLU A 225 -0.54 28.46 -32.30
CA GLU A 225 -1.99 28.69 -32.27
C GLU A 225 -2.77 27.39 -32.03
N SER A 226 -2.35 26.29 -32.66
CA SER A 226 -2.93 24.95 -32.40
C SER A 226 -2.68 24.52 -30.96
N SER A 227 -1.45 24.63 -30.47
CA SER A 227 -1.09 24.26 -29.10
C SER A 227 -1.83 25.11 -28.06
N LEU A 228 -2.03 26.40 -28.33
CA LEU A 228 -2.81 27.29 -27.48
C LEU A 228 -4.29 26.86 -27.42
N ALA A 229 -4.86 26.40 -28.54
CA ALA A 229 -6.22 25.89 -28.57
C ALA A 229 -6.37 24.60 -27.74
N ASP A 230 -5.41 23.68 -27.84
CA ASP A 230 -5.39 22.45 -27.05
C ASP A 230 -5.29 22.73 -25.54
N VAL A 231 -4.38 23.63 -25.15
CA VAL A 231 -4.21 24.06 -23.74
C VAL A 231 -5.48 24.75 -23.22
N ARG A 232 -6.19 25.52 -24.06
CA ARG A 232 -7.47 26.12 -23.67
C ARG A 232 -8.56 25.08 -23.46
N ALA A 233 -8.63 24.05 -24.31
CA ALA A 233 -9.58 22.96 -24.14
C ALA A 233 -9.30 22.16 -22.86
N GLU A 234 -8.03 21.87 -22.57
CA GLU A 234 -7.62 21.20 -21.33
C GLU A 234 -7.95 22.04 -20.09
N ASN A 235 -7.75 23.36 -20.13
CA ASN A 235 -8.13 24.24 -19.03
C ASN A 235 -9.64 24.24 -18.75
N VAL A 236 -10.48 24.11 -19.78
CA VAL A 236 -11.93 23.99 -19.61
C VAL A 236 -12.29 22.65 -18.98
N ASP A 237 -11.70 21.55 -19.45
CA ASP A 237 -11.90 20.22 -18.87
C ASP A 237 -11.47 20.15 -17.40
N LEU A 238 -10.31 20.73 -17.06
CA LEU A 238 -9.83 20.83 -15.68
C LEU A 238 -10.78 21.64 -14.79
N ARG A 239 -11.36 22.74 -15.29
CA ARG A 239 -12.35 23.52 -14.55
C ARG A 239 -13.61 22.73 -14.24
N ASN A 240 -14.12 21.97 -15.23
CA ASN A 240 -15.29 21.11 -15.03
C ASN A 240 -14.99 20.02 -13.99
N LYS A 241 -13.81 19.37 -14.06
CA LYS A 241 -13.37 18.39 -13.06
C LYS A 241 -13.26 18.99 -11.66
N ILE A 242 -12.78 20.23 -11.53
CA ILE A 242 -12.74 20.93 -10.24
C ILE A 242 -14.16 21.17 -9.71
N GLU A 243 -15.11 21.52 -10.57
CA GLU A 243 -16.52 21.71 -10.19
C GLU A 243 -17.17 20.39 -9.74
N ASP A 244 -16.93 19.28 -10.45
CA ASP A 244 -17.39 17.94 -10.06
C ASP A 244 -16.78 17.49 -8.72
N VAL A 245 -15.50 17.77 -8.49
CA VAL A 245 -14.84 17.47 -7.21
C VAL A 245 -15.42 18.35 -6.08
N ASN A 246 -15.73 19.61 -6.35
CA ASN A 246 -16.32 20.49 -5.34
C ASN A 246 -17.74 20.06 -4.96
N THR A 247 -18.55 19.64 -5.93
CA THR A 247 -19.91 19.14 -5.66
C THR A 247 -19.88 17.84 -4.85
N THR A 248 -19.05 16.87 -5.25
CA THR A 248 -18.87 15.62 -4.50
C THR A 248 -18.32 15.84 -3.10
N HIS A 249 -17.37 16.77 -2.92
CA HIS A 249 -16.86 17.15 -1.60
C HIS A 249 -17.95 17.76 -0.72
N ALA A 250 -18.83 18.59 -1.29
CA ALA A 250 -19.96 19.17 -0.55
C ALA A 250 -20.96 18.11 -0.08
N ASP A 251 -21.24 17.09 -0.90
CA ASP A 251 -22.15 16.02 -0.53
C ASP A 251 -21.55 15.07 0.52
N LEU A 252 -20.29 14.67 0.36
CA LEU A 252 -19.56 13.90 1.38
C LEU A 252 -19.48 14.66 2.72
N SER A 253 -19.32 15.98 2.69
CA SER A 253 -19.32 16.80 3.90
C SER A 253 -20.67 16.77 4.64
N LYS A 254 -21.79 16.74 3.90
CA LYS A 254 -23.14 16.59 4.50
C LYS A 254 -23.35 15.20 5.08
N GLU A 255 -22.90 14.16 4.38
CA GLU A 255 -22.97 12.78 4.88
C GLU A 255 -22.16 12.62 6.16
N LEU A 256 -20.94 13.18 6.21
CA LEU A 256 -20.09 13.16 7.39
C LEU A 256 -20.78 13.83 8.59
N GLN A 257 -21.41 15.00 8.39
CA GLN A 257 -22.17 15.67 9.44
C GLN A 257 -23.35 14.82 9.92
N SER A 258 -24.05 14.14 9.01
CA SER A 258 -25.15 13.24 9.35
C SER A 258 -24.68 12.05 10.21
N VAL A 259 -23.58 11.40 9.81
CA VAL A 259 -22.96 10.29 10.55
C VAL A 259 -22.46 10.75 11.92
N GLN A 260 -21.86 11.93 12.03
CA GLN A 260 -21.47 12.51 13.31
C GLN A 260 -22.67 12.73 14.23
N GLY A 261 -23.79 13.21 13.70
CA GLY A 261 -25.05 13.34 14.44
C GLY A 261 -25.57 12.00 14.95
N GLN A 262 -25.58 10.98 14.08
CA GLN A 262 -25.96 9.61 14.46
C GLN A 262 -25.04 9.06 15.55
N LEU A 263 -23.73 9.24 15.43
CA LEU A 263 -22.76 8.77 16.41
C LEU A 263 -22.98 9.40 17.79
N ILE A 264 -23.28 10.70 17.86
CA ILE A 264 -23.63 11.39 19.12
C ILE A 264 -24.89 10.76 19.74
N SER A 265 -25.90 10.50 18.92
CA SER A 265 -27.15 9.87 19.38
C SER A 265 -26.93 8.46 19.92
N GLU A 266 -26.09 7.66 19.26
CA GLU A 266 -25.76 6.30 19.68
C GLU A 266 -24.89 6.30 20.94
N ARG A 267 -23.93 7.23 21.07
CA ARG A 267 -23.16 7.40 22.32
C ARG A 267 -24.07 7.70 23.51
N SER A 268 -25.07 8.56 23.32
CA SER A 268 -26.08 8.85 24.36
C SER A 268 -26.91 7.60 24.70
N ARG A 269 -27.30 6.82 23.68
CA ARG A 269 -28.02 5.55 23.86
C ARG A 269 -27.19 4.52 24.63
N CYS A 270 -25.91 4.36 24.29
CA CYS A 270 -24.98 3.48 25.00
C CYS A 270 -24.81 3.90 26.46
N ALA A 271 -24.61 5.18 26.76
CA ALA A 271 -24.49 5.69 28.13
C ALA A 271 -25.76 5.39 28.96
N LYS A 272 -26.95 5.50 28.35
CA LYS A 272 -28.21 5.14 29.01
C LYS A 272 -28.30 3.64 29.31
N LEU A 273 -27.90 2.79 28.37
CA LEU A 273 -27.89 1.34 28.56
C LEU A 273 -26.87 0.91 29.62
N GLU A 274 -25.69 1.53 29.66
CA GLU A 274 -24.68 1.30 30.69
C GLU A 274 -25.21 1.64 32.09
N ALA A 275 -25.93 2.75 32.23
CA ALA A 275 -26.57 3.12 33.49
C ALA A 275 -27.63 2.08 33.92
N GLN A 276 -28.46 1.60 32.99
CA GLN A 276 -29.45 0.54 33.27
C GLN A 276 -28.79 -0.78 33.67
N ILE A 277 -27.69 -1.16 33.02
CA ILE A 277 -26.92 -2.36 33.37
C ILE A 277 -26.34 -2.22 34.78
N ALA A 278 -25.82 -1.05 35.15
CA ALA A 278 -25.30 -0.81 36.49
C ALA A 278 -26.40 -0.91 37.56
N GLU A 279 -27.59 -0.39 37.28
CA GLU A 279 -28.75 -0.49 38.19
C GLU A 279 -29.22 -1.95 38.35
N LEU A 280 -29.31 -2.71 37.25
CA LEU A 280 -29.65 -4.13 37.28
C LEU A 280 -28.62 -4.96 38.06
N LYS A 281 -27.32 -4.67 37.92
CA LYS A 281 -26.26 -5.31 38.71
C LYS A 281 -26.43 -5.05 40.20
N LYS A 282 -26.71 -3.80 40.59
CA LYS A 282 -26.97 -3.45 42.00
C LYS A 282 -28.20 -4.18 42.57
N MET A 283 -29.28 -4.29 41.79
CA MET A 283 -30.45 -5.06 42.19
C MET A 283 -30.11 -6.55 42.39
N LEU A 284 -29.33 -7.14 41.48
CA LEU A 284 -28.90 -8.53 41.58
C LEU A 284 -28.08 -8.80 42.86
N GLU A 285 -27.12 -7.92 43.18
CA GLU A 285 -26.33 -8.01 44.42
C GLU A 285 -27.23 -7.94 45.67
N SER A 286 -28.22 -7.04 45.67
CA SER A 286 -29.17 -6.96 46.79
C SER A 286 -30.03 -8.23 46.93
N MET A 287 -30.40 -8.86 45.82
CA MET A 287 -31.19 -10.09 45.82
C MET A 287 -30.38 -11.27 46.36
N GLN A 288 -29.09 -11.35 46.00
CA GLN A 288 -28.17 -12.36 46.55
C GLN A 288 -28.01 -12.21 48.07
N SER A 289 -27.89 -10.97 48.56
CA SER A 289 -27.81 -10.69 49.99
C SER A 289 -29.07 -11.14 50.76
N ILE A 290 -30.26 -10.87 50.21
CA ILE A 290 -31.53 -11.35 50.78
C ILE A 290 -31.60 -12.89 50.77
N GLU A 291 -31.10 -13.53 49.70
CA GLU A 291 -31.10 -14.98 49.60
C GLU A 291 -30.22 -15.64 50.68
N GLU A 292 -29.05 -15.07 50.97
CA GLU A 292 -28.18 -15.50 52.07
C GLU A 292 -28.87 -15.35 53.44
N GLU A 293 -29.56 -14.23 53.68
CA GLU A 293 -30.29 -13.99 54.93
C GLU A 293 -31.45 -14.99 55.11
N VAL A 294 -32.19 -15.27 54.04
CA VAL A 294 -33.26 -16.29 54.05
C VAL A 294 -32.69 -17.68 54.32
N GLN A 295 -31.54 -18.04 53.75
CA GLN A 295 -30.88 -19.31 54.05
C GLN A 295 -30.44 -19.40 55.51
N ALA A 296 -29.90 -18.33 56.08
CA ALA A 296 -29.51 -18.27 57.49
C ALA A 296 -30.73 -18.47 58.42
N LEU A 297 -31.83 -17.76 58.16
CA LEU A 297 -33.07 -17.89 58.93
C LEU A 297 -33.68 -19.29 58.83
N ARG A 298 -33.63 -19.93 57.65
CA ARG A 298 -34.06 -21.32 57.49
C ARG A 298 -33.24 -22.29 58.34
N LYS A 299 -31.92 -22.06 58.43
CA LYS A 299 -31.02 -22.88 59.26
C LYS A 299 -31.35 -22.71 60.74
N GLU A 300 -31.48 -21.47 61.21
CA GLU A 300 -31.84 -21.16 62.60
C GLU A 300 -33.20 -21.78 62.99
N LYS A 301 -34.22 -21.64 62.12
CA LYS A 301 -35.52 -22.29 62.31
C LYS A 301 -35.37 -23.81 62.46
N SER A 302 -34.57 -24.46 61.61
CA SER A 302 -34.37 -25.92 61.68
C SER A 302 -33.63 -26.38 62.94
N GLU A 303 -32.75 -25.54 63.49
CA GLU A 303 -32.04 -25.81 64.74
C GLU A 303 -32.97 -25.61 65.94
N PHE A 304 -33.81 -24.57 65.91
CA PHE A 304 -34.84 -24.33 66.90
C PHE A 304 -35.86 -25.49 66.95
N GLU A 305 -36.36 -25.94 65.80
CA GLU A 305 -37.27 -27.09 65.70
C GLU A 305 -36.64 -28.36 66.29
N ARG A 306 -35.37 -28.66 65.94
CA ARG A 306 -34.64 -29.80 66.52
C ARG A 306 -34.45 -29.68 68.03
N ASN A 307 -34.17 -28.48 68.55
CA ASN A 307 -34.05 -28.27 69.99
C ASN A 307 -35.40 -28.44 70.69
N MET A 308 -36.50 -27.96 70.11
CA MET A 308 -37.84 -28.13 70.64
C MET A 308 -38.25 -29.61 70.67
N GLU A 309 -37.94 -30.37 69.62
CA GLU A 309 -38.14 -31.83 69.59
C GLU A 309 -37.35 -32.53 70.70
N ARG A 310 -36.07 -32.17 70.89
CA ARG A 310 -35.25 -32.70 71.99
C ARG A 310 -35.85 -32.41 73.37
N VAL A 311 -36.26 -31.18 73.64
CA VAL A 311 -36.90 -30.79 74.91
C VAL A 311 -38.18 -31.59 75.14
N SER A 312 -39.03 -31.74 74.11
CA SER A 312 -40.25 -32.54 74.19
C SER A 312 -39.99 -34.03 74.46
N SER A 313 -38.90 -34.59 73.92
CA SER A 313 -38.51 -35.98 74.13
C SER A 313 -37.97 -36.25 75.55
N VAL A 314 -37.23 -35.30 76.11
CA VAL A 314 -36.73 -35.35 77.51
C VAL A 314 -37.89 -35.28 78.50
N GLN A 315 -38.91 -34.46 78.22
CA GLN A 315 -40.11 -34.35 79.05
C GLN A 315 -40.99 -35.62 79.02
N LYS A 316 -40.99 -36.35 77.89
CA LYS A 316 -41.63 -37.67 77.77
C LYS A 316 -40.86 -38.79 78.48
N GLN A 317 -39.52 -38.73 78.55
CA GLN A 317 -38.72 -39.72 79.28
C GLN A 317 -38.70 -39.48 80.80
N GLY A 318 -38.81 -38.23 81.26
CA GLY A 318 -38.90 -37.90 82.69
C GLY A 318 -40.23 -38.24 83.38
N SER A 319 -41.30 -38.52 82.61
CA SER A 319 -42.62 -38.88 83.14
C SER A 319 -42.95 -40.39 83.07
N GLY A 320 -42.03 -41.22 82.54
CA GLY A 320 -42.25 -42.66 82.31
C GLY A 320 -41.98 -43.59 83.50
N GLY A 321 -41.55 -43.07 84.66
CA GLY A 321 -41.10 -43.88 85.79
C GLY A 321 -41.83 -43.59 87.10
N ALA A 322 -43.17 -43.65 87.14
CA ALA A 322 -43.87 -43.49 88.42
C ALA A 322 -45.28 -44.12 88.56
N TRP A 323 -45.77 -45.02 87.69
CA TRP A 323 -47.10 -45.62 87.93
C TRP A 323 -47.23 -47.03 87.36
N LYS A 324 -46.83 -48.06 88.13
CA LYS A 324 -47.34 -49.43 87.90
C LYS A 324 -47.12 -50.37 89.09
N TRP A 325 -47.94 -50.24 90.15
CA TRP A 325 -48.29 -51.33 91.08
C TRP A 325 -49.55 -50.97 91.89
N ILE A 326 -50.76 -51.22 91.37
CA ILE A 326 -51.97 -51.52 92.18
C ILE A 326 -52.91 -52.43 91.35
N THR A 327 -53.16 -53.63 91.90
CA THR A 327 -54.31 -54.58 91.77
C THR A 327 -54.56 -55.35 90.47
N GLY A 328 -54.71 -56.68 90.62
CA GLY A 328 -55.37 -57.59 89.69
C GLY A 328 -54.81 -59.00 89.76
#